data_AF-A0A8T4J9L1-F1
#
_entry.id   AF-A0A8T4J9L1-F1
#
_cell.length_a   1.000
_cell.length_b   1.000
_cell.length_c   1.000
_cell.angle_alpha   90.00
_cell.angle_beta   90.00
_cell.angle_gamma   90.00
#
_symmetry.space_group_name_H-M   'P 1'
#
loop_
_entity.id
_entity.type
_entity.pdbx_description
1 polymer ?
#
loop_
_entity_poly.entity_id
_entity_poly.type
_entity_poly.pdbx_seq_one_letter_code
_entity_poly.pdbx_strand_id
1 'polypeptide(L)'
;MTERYFQAQRFATQMGGEIPQLNTVLVDPWRGLNAVYGMSICNNDCDSCSLGRYVQDSDISIKVNDVSFALIPATEDEKKEYGYQNNLSCKTVDEVRNAFVLYLTKKLGTYKEFLGELKDIRGTDVIYSRGSVISNGSVLSNEEVTEEFRKSIITVALGKLSSTESRLHIFEKAVDKVFPDYLLSD
;
A
#
# COMPACT_ATOMS: atom_id res chain seq x y z
N MET A 1 14.52 5.62 7.24
CA MET A 1 13.32 5.76 8.09
C MET A 1 13.31 7.11 8.82
N THR A 2 12.27 7.94 8.67
CA THR A 2 12.12 9.17 9.48
C THR A 2 11.56 8.84 10.86
N GLU A 3 11.82 9.69 11.86
CA GLU A 3 11.34 9.54 13.24
C GLU A 3 9.80 9.37 13.34
N ARG A 4 9.08 9.83 12.31
CA ARG A 4 7.61 9.76 12.21
C ARG A 4 7.03 8.33 12.17
N TYR A 5 7.75 7.33 11.67
CA TYR A 5 7.18 5.99 11.48
C TYR A 5 7.45 5.02 12.63
N PHE A 6 8.35 5.33 13.57
CA PHE A 6 8.65 4.42 14.68
C PHE A 6 7.44 4.14 15.56
N GLN A 7 6.65 5.17 15.89
CA GLN A 7 5.46 4.97 16.73
C GLN A 7 4.38 4.17 15.98
N ALA A 8 4.16 4.47 14.70
CA ALA A 8 3.22 3.74 13.86
C ALA A 8 3.61 2.26 13.70
N GLN A 9 4.91 2.00 13.49
CA GLN A 9 5.47 0.65 13.44
C GLN A 9 5.31 -0.10 14.77
N ARG A 10 5.58 0.54 15.91
CA ARG A 10 5.38 -0.07 17.23
C ARG A 10 3.92 -0.42 17.46
N PHE A 11 3.00 0.48 17.10
CA PHE A 11 1.57 0.24 17.21
C PHE A 11 1.11 -0.91 16.31
N ALA A 12 1.54 -0.93 15.04
CA ALA A 12 1.26 -2.02 14.12
C ALA A 12 1.84 -3.37 14.60
N THR A 13 3.02 -3.36 15.21
CA THR A 13 3.65 -4.55 15.80
C THR A 13 2.85 -5.08 16.98
N GLN A 14 2.40 -4.21 17.89
CA GLN A 14 1.54 -4.60 19.01
C GLN A 14 0.22 -5.20 18.50
N MET A 15 -0.42 -4.53 17.54
CA MET A 15 -1.64 -5.03 16.89
C MET A 15 -1.42 -6.42 16.26
N GLY A 16 -0.28 -6.63 15.61
CA GLY A 16 0.11 -7.95 15.08
C GLY A 16 0.26 -9.03 16.15
N GLY A 17 0.70 -8.68 17.37
CA GLY A 17 0.74 -9.60 18.50
C GLY A 17 -0.65 -10.06 18.94
N GLU A 18 -1.64 -9.17 18.88
CA GLU A 18 -3.01 -9.39 19.35
C GLU A 18 -3.94 -10.03 18.30
N ILE A 19 -3.67 -9.81 17.01
CA ILE A 19 -4.54 -10.25 15.91
C ILE A 19 -3.80 -11.29 15.05
N PRO A 20 -3.99 -12.60 15.26
CA PRO A 20 -3.27 -13.66 14.54
C PRO A 20 -3.39 -13.60 13.01
N GLN A 21 -4.49 -13.08 12.49
CA GLN A 21 -4.79 -13.00 11.06
C GLN A 21 -4.16 -11.78 10.36
N LEU A 22 -3.58 -10.84 11.12
CA LEU A 22 -2.96 -9.65 10.56
C LEU A 22 -1.58 -10.00 9.98
N ASN A 23 -1.47 -10.00 8.66
CA ASN A 23 -0.24 -10.35 7.97
C ASN A 23 0.65 -9.12 7.69
N THR A 24 0.06 -7.98 7.33
CA THR A 24 0.84 -6.81 6.90
C THR A 24 0.13 -5.53 7.29
N VAL A 25 0.88 -4.46 7.58
CA VAL A 25 0.35 -3.10 7.65
C VAL A 25 1.19 -2.21 6.75
N LEU A 26 0.51 -1.61 5.78
CA LEU A 26 1.08 -0.68 4.81
C LEU A 26 0.50 0.71 5.08
N VAL A 27 1.32 1.75 5.00
CA VAL A 27 0.87 3.14 5.02
C VAL A 27 0.69 3.59 3.58
N ASP A 28 -0.55 3.86 3.20
CA ASP A 28 -0.93 4.33 1.87
C ASP A 28 -1.16 5.85 1.92
N PRO A 29 -0.41 6.68 1.18
CA PRO A 29 -0.57 8.12 1.16
C PRO A 29 -1.72 8.63 0.26
N TRP A 30 -2.30 7.77 -0.57
CA TRP A 30 -3.20 8.16 -1.67
C TRP A 30 -4.45 8.96 -1.22
N ARG A 31 -4.87 8.80 0.04
CA ARG A 31 -6.02 9.52 0.63
C ARG A 31 -5.70 10.10 2.00
N GLY A 32 -4.49 10.62 2.14
CA GLY A 32 -3.86 10.85 3.44
C GLY A 32 -3.15 9.59 3.92
N LEU A 33 -2.27 9.72 4.90
CA LEU A 33 -1.45 8.62 5.40
C LEU A 33 -2.33 7.64 6.19
N ASN A 34 -2.83 6.60 5.52
CA ASN A 34 -3.77 5.64 6.10
C ASN A 34 -3.14 4.26 6.21
N ALA A 35 -3.41 3.57 7.32
CA ALA A 35 -3.02 2.18 7.49
C ALA A 35 -3.95 1.27 6.67
N VAL A 36 -3.34 0.44 5.84
CA VAL A 36 -3.98 -0.66 5.11
C VAL A 36 -3.52 -1.98 5.73
N TYR A 37 -4.48 -2.76 6.18
CA TYR A 37 -4.32 -4.03 6.87
C TYR A 37 -4.43 -5.20 5.90
N GLY A 38 -3.29 -5.82 5.62
CA GLY A 38 -3.22 -7.10 4.95
C GLY A 38 -3.72 -8.21 5.88
N MET A 39 -5.01 -8.50 5.84
CA MET A 39 -5.64 -9.61 6.56
C MET A 39 -5.69 -10.85 5.66
N SER A 40 -5.42 -12.03 6.22
CA SER A 40 -5.52 -13.29 5.46
C SER A 40 -6.97 -13.65 5.09
N ILE A 41 -7.94 -13.18 5.87
CA ILE A 41 -9.38 -13.41 5.66
C ILE A 41 -10.14 -12.12 6.01
N CYS A 42 -10.99 -11.66 5.10
CA CYS A 42 -11.97 -10.59 5.34
C CYS A 42 -13.32 -11.03 4.76
N ASN A 43 -14.37 -11.03 5.58
CA ASN A 43 -15.74 -11.42 5.20
C ASN A 43 -16.73 -10.25 5.22
N ASN A 44 -16.24 -9.01 5.35
CA ASN A 44 -17.03 -7.77 5.48
C ASN A 44 -17.88 -7.64 6.76
N ASP A 45 -17.82 -8.58 7.69
CA ASP A 45 -18.48 -8.50 9.00
C ASP A 45 -17.53 -7.85 10.02
N CYS A 46 -17.55 -6.52 10.07
CA CYS A 46 -16.62 -5.76 10.91
C CYS A 46 -16.89 -5.92 12.42
N ASP A 47 -18.14 -6.20 12.79
CA ASP A 47 -18.56 -6.33 14.20
C ASP A 47 -17.98 -7.60 14.83
N SER A 48 -17.85 -8.68 14.04
CA SER A 48 -17.21 -9.93 14.50
C SER A 48 -15.70 -9.96 14.23
N CYS A 49 -15.21 -9.13 13.31
CA CYS A 49 -13.79 -9.07 12.92
C CYS A 49 -12.91 -8.60 14.08
N SER A 50 -11.86 -9.37 14.42
CA SER A 50 -10.91 -9.00 15.48
C SER A 50 -10.19 -7.68 15.18
N LEU A 51 -9.88 -7.40 13.91
CA LEU A 51 -9.33 -6.11 13.51
C LEU A 51 -10.34 -4.98 13.72
N GLY A 52 -11.58 -5.19 13.24
CA GLY A 52 -12.67 -4.22 13.40
C GLY A 52 -12.89 -3.84 14.86
N ARG A 53 -13.01 -4.84 15.74
CA ARG A 53 -13.12 -4.62 17.19
C ARG A 53 -11.89 -3.95 17.78
N TYR A 54 -10.67 -4.36 17.42
CA TYR A 54 -9.45 -3.75 17.95
C TYR A 54 -9.37 -2.24 17.65
N VAL A 55 -9.73 -1.84 16.43
CA VAL A 55 -9.70 -0.43 16.00
C VAL A 55 -10.96 0.37 16.35
N GLN A 56 -12.07 -0.28 16.70
CA GLN A 56 -13.31 0.36 17.18
C GLN A 56 -13.37 0.50 18.71
N ASP A 57 -12.96 -0.53 19.45
CA ASP A 57 -12.96 -0.58 20.92
C ASP A 57 -11.84 0.26 21.53
N SER A 58 -10.83 0.59 20.74
CA SER A 58 -9.90 1.64 21.11
C SER A 58 -10.63 2.97 21.00
N ASP A 59 -10.95 3.57 22.15
CA ASP A 59 -11.52 4.91 22.36
C ASP A 59 -10.63 6.06 21.80
N ILE A 60 -9.73 5.71 20.90
CA ILE A 60 -8.68 6.52 20.32
C ILE A 60 -9.08 6.68 18.86
N SER A 61 -9.29 7.91 18.42
CA SER A 61 -9.06 8.24 17.02
C SER A 61 -7.58 8.01 16.75
N ILE A 62 -7.15 6.78 16.42
CA ILE A 62 -5.72 6.40 16.40
C ILE A 62 -5.06 7.01 15.16
N LYS A 63 -4.82 8.32 15.25
CA LYS A 63 -3.75 8.97 14.52
C LYS A 63 -2.49 8.78 15.35
N VAL A 64 -1.60 7.92 14.88
CA VAL A 64 -0.25 7.83 15.43
C VAL A 64 0.63 8.72 14.56
N ASN A 65 1.00 9.88 15.09
CA ASN A 65 1.53 11.00 14.31
C ASN A 65 0.57 11.39 13.18
N ASP A 66 1.00 11.27 11.93
CA ASP A 66 0.20 11.61 10.75
C ASP A 66 -0.56 10.41 10.19
N VAL A 67 -0.30 9.18 10.69
CA VAL A 67 -0.88 7.94 10.16
C VAL A 67 -2.20 7.62 10.84
N SER A 68 -3.28 7.55 10.07
CA SER A 68 -4.61 7.13 10.51
C SER A 68 -4.74 5.61 10.49
N PHE A 69 -5.08 5.01 11.63
CA PHE A 69 -5.42 3.58 11.77
C PHE A 69 -6.95 3.35 11.81
N ALA A 70 -7.74 4.32 11.37
CA ALA A 70 -9.19 4.16 11.28
C ALA A 70 -9.56 3.23 10.11
N LEU A 71 -10.68 2.51 10.26
CA LEU A 71 -11.35 1.88 9.12
C LEU A 71 -12.04 2.96 8.30
N ILE A 72 -11.57 3.14 7.06
CA ILE A 72 -12.13 4.11 6.14
C ILE A 72 -13.15 3.40 5.26
N PRO A 73 -14.44 3.78 5.30
CA PRO A 73 -15.45 3.20 4.44
C PRO A 73 -15.10 3.40 2.95
N ALA A 74 -15.27 2.35 2.15
CA ALA A 74 -15.08 2.40 0.71
C ALA A 74 -16.37 2.80 0.00
N THR A 75 -16.26 3.72 -0.97
CA THR A 75 -17.34 4.02 -1.91
C THR A 75 -17.54 2.88 -2.91
N GLU A 76 -18.68 2.85 -3.60
CA GLU A 76 -18.96 1.82 -4.61
C GLU A 76 -17.98 1.87 -5.80
N ASP A 77 -17.48 3.04 -6.16
CA ASP A 77 -16.46 3.16 -7.22
C ASP A 77 -15.10 2.66 -6.74
N GLU A 78 -14.72 2.94 -5.50
CA GLU A 78 -13.51 2.36 -4.92
C GLU A 78 -13.59 0.84 -4.83
N LYS A 79 -14.74 0.27 -4.50
CA LYS A 79 -14.88 -1.19 -4.44
C LYS A 79 -14.61 -1.85 -5.80
N LYS A 80 -15.00 -1.19 -6.89
CA LYS A 80 -14.73 -1.66 -8.25
C LYS A 80 -13.23 -1.61 -8.60
N GLU A 81 -12.50 -0.68 -8.01
CA GLU A 81 -11.09 -0.40 -8.35
C GLU A 81 -10.10 -1.08 -7.40
N TYR A 82 -10.43 -1.19 -6.11
CA TYR A 82 -9.56 -1.63 -5.01
C TYR A 82 -10.00 -2.96 -4.38
N GLY A 83 -11.13 -3.53 -4.79
CA GLY A 83 -11.64 -4.79 -4.25
C GLY A 83 -12.92 -4.64 -3.44
N TYR A 84 -13.64 -5.74 -3.25
CA TYR A 84 -15.04 -5.76 -2.79
C TYR A 84 -15.26 -5.47 -1.28
N GLN A 85 -14.19 -5.25 -0.52
CA GLN A 85 -14.30 -5.04 0.93
C GLN A 85 -14.93 -3.68 1.27
N ASN A 86 -15.73 -3.65 2.34
CA ASN A 86 -16.46 -2.45 2.79
C ASN A 86 -15.57 -1.29 3.26
N ASN A 87 -14.31 -1.57 3.61
CA ASN A 87 -13.35 -0.55 4.05
C ASN A 87 -12.10 -0.57 3.16
N LEU A 88 -11.57 0.61 2.84
CA LEU A 88 -10.30 0.80 2.12
C LEU A 88 -9.10 0.35 2.94
N SER A 89 -9.20 0.42 4.26
CA SER A 89 -8.15 -0.06 5.15
C SER A 89 -8.03 -1.58 5.14
N CYS A 90 -9.06 -2.33 4.70
CA CYS A 90 -9.05 -3.80 4.74
C CYS A 90 -8.75 -4.40 3.37
N LYS A 91 -7.54 -4.20 2.86
CA LYS A 91 -7.09 -4.72 1.56
C LYS A 91 -5.83 -5.55 1.71
N THR A 92 -5.70 -6.57 0.87
CA THR A 92 -4.44 -7.29 0.68
C THR A 92 -3.40 -6.38 0.02
N VAL A 93 -2.12 -6.65 0.26
CA VAL A 93 -1.02 -5.92 -0.41
C VAL A 93 -1.14 -6.01 -1.94
N ASP A 94 -1.56 -7.16 -2.46
CA ASP A 94 -1.78 -7.35 -3.90
C ASP A 94 -2.93 -6.50 -4.46
N GLU A 95 -4.02 -6.32 -3.71
CA GLU A 95 -5.13 -5.43 -4.11
C GLU A 95 -4.65 -3.98 -4.22
N VAL A 96 -3.90 -3.49 -3.23
CA VAL A 96 -3.31 -2.14 -3.26
C VAL A 96 -2.35 -2.00 -4.46
N ARG A 97 -1.45 -2.97 -4.65
CA ARG A 97 -0.54 -3.00 -5.80
C ARG A 97 -1.30 -2.91 -7.13
N ASN A 98 -2.33 -3.74 -7.28
CA ASN A 98 -3.10 -3.83 -8.51
C ASN A 98 -3.86 -2.54 -8.80
N ALA A 99 -4.30 -1.82 -7.77
CA ALA A 99 -4.96 -0.54 -7.94
C ALA A 99 -3.99 0.56 -8.44
N PHE A 100 -2.79 0.68 -7.87
CA PHE A 100 -1.74 1.56 -8.42
C PHE A 100 -1.44 1.23 -9.88
N VAL A 101 -1.27 -0.06 -10.20
CA VAL A 101 -1.04 -0.52 -11.58
C VAL A 101 -2.21 -0.14 -12.50
N LEU A 102 -3.45 -0.29 -12.04
CA LEU A 102 -4.65 0.08 -12.80
C LEU A 102 -4.63 1.56 -13.13
N TYR A 103 -4.32 2.42 -12.16
CA TYR A 103 -4.24 3.86 -12.36
C TYR A 103 -3.19 4.21 -13.40
N LEU A 104 -1.93 3.80 -13.16
CA LEU A 104 -0.81 4.03 -14.07
C LEU A 104 -1.12 3.58 -15.51
N THR A 105 -1.75 2.41 -15.67
CA THR A 105 -1.92 1.80 -16.99
C THR A 105 -3.19 2.23 -17.73
N LYS A 106 -4.26 2.63 -17.02
CA LYS A 106 -5.58 2.87 -17.64
C LYS A 106 -6.21 4.22 -17.35
N LYS A 107 -5.86 4.88 -16.25
CA LYS A 107 -6.56 6.11 -15.80
C LYS A 107 -5.76 7.37 -16.07
N LEU A 108 -4.43 7.31 -15.91
CA LEU A 108 -3.57 8.50 -16.05
C LEU A 108 -3.21 8.74 -17.52
N GLY A 109 -3.30 10.00 -17.96
CA GLY A 109 -3.02 10.40 -19.34
C GLY A 109 -1.86 11.39 -19.49
N THR A 110 -1.48 12.07 -18.41
CA THR A 110 -0.52 13.18 -18.45
C THR A 110 0.69 12.94 -17.55
N TYR A 111 1.81 13.59 -17.88
CA TYR A 111 3.03 13.54 -17.08
C TYR A 111 2.80 13.96 -15.61
N LYS A 112 1.97 14.98 -15.39
CA LYS A 112 1.67 15.48 -14.03
C LYS A 112 0.92 14.44 -13.21
N GLU A 113 -0.04 13.76 -13.82
CA GLU A 113 -0.79 12.68 -13.18
C GLU A 113 0.13 11.51 -12.83
N PHE A 114 0.95 11.06 -13.77
CA PHE A 114 1.95 10.02 -13.51
C PHE A 114 2.92 10.39 -12.38
N LEU A 115 3.42 11.62 -12.36
CA LEU A 115 4.28 12.11 -11.28
C LEU A 115 3.57 12.11 -9.92
N GLY A 116 2.28 12.44 -9.88
CA GLY A 116 1.50 12.40 -8.63
C GLY A 116 1.43 10.97 -8.10
N GLU A 117 0.95 10.05 -8.93
CA GLU A 117 0.79 8.64 -8.56
C GLU A 117 2.11 8.00 -8.15
N LEU A 118 3.21 8.28 -8.88
CA LEU A 118 4.53 7.75 -8.54
C LEU A 118 5.08 8.32 -7.22
N LYS A 119 4.76 9.57 -6.88
CA LYS A 119 5.10 10.13 -5.56
C LYS A 119 4.32 9.46 -4.45
N ASP A 120 3.05 9.12 -4.68
CA ASP A 120 2.25 8.36 -3.73
C ASP A 120 2.84 6.95 -3.55
N ILE A 121 3.16 6.25 -4.65
CA ILE A 121 3.87 4.96 -4.59
C ILE A 121 5.18 5.07 -3.80
N ARG A 122 5.95 6.14 -4.02
CA ARG A 122 7.21 6.39 -3.29
C ARG A 122 6.97 6.68 -1.81
N GLY A 123 5.83 7.26 -1.45
CA GLY A 123 5.43 7.54 -0.07
C GLY A 123 4.86 6.34 0.67
N THR A 124 4.53 5.25 -0.03
CA THR A 124 3.98 4.04 0.56
C THR A 124 5.03 3.27 1.35
N ASP A 125 4.76 2.95 2.62
CA ASP A 125 5.70 2.23 3.50
C ASP A 125 5.04 1.03 4.17
N VAL A 126 5.68 -0.15 4.13
CA VAL A 126 5.27 -1.29 4.96
C VAL A 126 5.84 -1.10 6.36
N ILE A 127 4.98 -0.87 7.34
CA ILE A 127 5.37 -0.62 8.73
C ILE A 127 5.26 -1.87 9.61
N TYR A 128 4.64 -2.93 9.11
CA TYR A 128 4.59 -4.23 9.76
C TYR A 128 4.42 -5.35 8.73
N SER A 129 5.14 -6.45 8.90
CA SER A 129 4.91 -7.70 8.19
C SER A 129 5.11 -8.87 9.15
N ARG A 130 4.08 -9.70 9.32
CA ARG A 130 4.15 -10.95 10.06
C ARG A 130 4.98 -11.93 9.26
N GLY A 131 5.91 -12.60 9.95
CA GLY A 131 6.70 -13.66 9.34
C GLY A 131 7.33 -13.19 8.04
N SER A 132 8.14 -12.13 8.14
CA SER A 132 9.33 -11.95 7.30
C SER A 132 9.23 -12.61 5.93
N VAL A 133 8.71 -11.88 4.93
CA VAL A 133 8.58 -12.39 3.55
C VAL A 133 9.89 -13.09 3.18
N ILE A 134 9.83 -14.40 2.97
CA ILE A 134 11.02 -15.19 2.67
C ILE A 134 11.27 -15.04 1.18
N SER A 135 12.21 -14.17 0.81
CA SER A 135 12.79 -14.18 -0.53
C SER A 135 14.15 -14.85 -0.46
N ASN A 136 14.36 -15.91 -1.25
CA ASN A 136 15.61 -16.66 -1.30
C ASN A 136 16.13 -17.16 0.07
N GLY A 137 15.22 -17.59 0.96
CA GLY A 137 15.59 -18.14 2.27
C GLY A 137 15.96 -17.11 3.35
N SER A 138 15.85 -15.82 3.05
CA SER A 138 16.12 -14.74 4.02
C SER A 138 14.85 -14.01 4.44
N VAL A 139 14.79 -13.68 5.73
CA VAL A 139 13.76 -12.84 6.34
C VAL A 139 13.94 -11.41 5.83
N LEU A 140 13.01 -10.94 4.98
CA LEU A 140 13.04 -9.54 4.55
C LEU A 140 12.61 -8.61 5.69
N SER A 141 13.34 -7.51 5.84
CA SER A 141 12.95 -6.35 6.63
C SER A 141 11.77 -5.61 6.01
N ASN A 142 11.07 -4.82 6.82
CA ASN A 142 9.99 -3.95 6.34
C ASN A 142 10.42 -3.01 5.20
N GLU A 143 11.66 -2.51 5.25
CA GLU A 143 12.22 -1.65 4.19
C GLU A 143 12.39 -2.43 2.89
N GLU A 144 12.90 -3.67 2.94
CA GLU A 144 13.03 -4.52 1.75
C GLU A 144 11.66 -4.91 1.17
N VAL A 145 10.68 -5.25 2.00
CA VAL A 145 9.31 -5.54 1.53
C VAL A 145 8.70 -4.30 0.87
N THR A 146 8.96 -3.11 1.41
CA THR A 146 8.51 -1.84 0.84
C THR A 146 9.12 -1.60 -0.54
N GLU A 147 10.43 -1.78 -0.68
CA GLU A 147 11.12 -1.63 -1.96
C GLU A 147 10.60 -2.63 -3.00
N GLU A 148 10.48 -3.91 -2.65
CA GLU A 148 9.94 -4.93 -3.57
C GLU A 148 8.48 -4.64 -3.96
N PHE A 149 7.65 -4.13 -3.03
CA PHE A 149 6.31 -3.67 -3.34
C PHE A 149 6.32 -2.55 -4.39
N ARG A 150 7.09 -1.48 -4.16
CA ARG A 150 7.22 -0.34 -5.09
C ARG A 150 7.73 -0.77 -6.46
N LYS A 151 8.81 -1.58 -6.49
CA LYS A 151 9.40 -2.11 -7.72
C LYS A 151 8.41 -2.95 -8.51
N SER A 152 7.65 -3.81 -7.83
CA SER A 152 6.65 -4.66 -8.49
C SER A 152 5.57 -3.85 -9.21
N ILE A 153 5.12 -2.72 -8.63
CA ILE A 153 4.15 -1.82 -9.28
C ILE A 153 4.72 -1.28 -10.58
N ILE A 154 5.93 -0.71 -10.52
CA ILE A 154 6.57 -0.06 -11.68
C ILE A 154 6.85 -1.10 -12.78
N THR A 155 7.40 -2.27 -12.42
CA THR A 155 7.67 -3.38 -13.35
C THR A 155 6.41 -3.80 -14.10
N VAL A 156 5.32 -4.06 -13.37
CA VAL A 156 4.06 -4.51 -13.97
C VAL A 156 3.43 -3.41 -14.83
N ALA A 157 3.50 -2.15 -14.40
CA ALA A 157 3.01 -1.02 -15.17
C ALA A 157 3.76 -0.83 -16.49
N LEU A 158 5.11 -0.91 -16.48
CA LEU A 158 5.94 -0.86 -17.68
C LEU A 158 5.56 -1.97 -18.67
N GLY A 159 5.45 -3.21 -18.18
CA GLY A 159 5.06 -4.36 -19.01
C GLY A 159 3.71 -4.18 -19.70
N LYS A 160 2.74 -3.55 -19.03
CA LYS A 160 1.39 -3.30 -19.58
C LYS A 160 1.35 -2.10 -20.54
N LEU A 161 2.11 -1.04 -20.26
CA LEU A 161 2.17 0.17 -21.10
C LEU A 161 3.00 -0.01 -22.37
N SER A 162 3.82 -1.06 -22.46
CA SER A 162 4.62 -1.42 -23.65
C SER A 162 3.83 -1.50 -24.97
N SER A 163 2.50 -1.60 -24.91
CA SER A 163 1.59 -1.60 -26.06
C SER A 163 1.17 -0.21 -26.55
N THR A 164 1.53 0.88 -25.86
CA THR A 164 1.14 2.26 -26.17
C THR A 164 2.34 3.22 -26.09
N GLU A 165 3.06 3.40 -27.19
CA GLU A 165 4.34 4.15 -27.26
C GLU A 165 4.31 5.53 -26.60
N SER A 166 3.25 6.32 -26.82
CA SER A 166 3.17 7.69 -26.29
C SER A 166 2.98 7.74 -24.76
N ARG A 167 2.19 6.82 -24.19
CA ARG A 167 1.98 6.75 -22.74
C ARG A 167 3.18 6.13 -22.03
N LEU A 168 3.81 5.14 -22.65
CA LEU A 168 5.04 4.52 -22.14
C LEU A 168 6.13 5.58 -21.96
N HIS A 169 6.40 6.39 -22.99
CA HIS A 169 7.42 7.43 -22.92
C HIS A 169 7.18 8.45 -21.80
N ILE A 170 5.93 8.89 -21.61
CA ILE A 170 5.56 9.81 -20.54
C ILE A 170 5.78 9.16 -19.17
N PHE A 171 5.41 7.89 -19.03
CA PHE A 171 5.57 7.13 -17.80
C PHE A 171 7.03 6.91 -17.45
N GLU A 172 7.87 6.47 -18.39
CA GLU A 172 9.33 6.29 -18.19
C GLU A 172 9.99 7.57 -17.69
N LYS A 173 9.67 8.72 -18.31
CA LYS A 173 10.16 10.03 -17.88
C LYS A 173 9.70 10.39 -16.46
N ALA A 174 8.52 9.94 -16.05
CA ALA A 174 8.00 10.18 -14.70
C ALA A 174 8.67 9.25 -13.69
N VAL A 175 8.92 7.99 -14.06
CA VAL A 175 9.68 7.02 -13.26
C VAL A 175 11.09 7.53 -13.01
N ASP A 176 11.83 7.92 -14.05
CA ASP A 176 13.20 8.49 -13.92
C ASP A 176 13.24 9.67 -12.95
N LYS A 177 12.19 10.50 -12.94
CA LYS A 177 12.13 11.66 -12.04
C LYS A 177 11.90 11.30 -10.57
N VAL A 178 11.12 10.26 -10.29
CA VAL A 178 10.69 9.91 -8.93
C VAL A 178 11.53 8.78 -8.33
N PHE A 179 11.96 7.84 -9.16
CA PHE A 179 12.77 6.66 -8.87
C PHE A 179 13.98 6.63 -9.81
N PRO A 180 14.91 7.60 -9.71
CA PRO A 180 16.05 7.69 -10.63
C PRO A 180 16.93 6.43 -10.64
N ASP A 181 17.02 5.75 -9.51
CA ASP A 181 17.85 4.55 -9.36
C ASP A 181 17.19 3.29 -9.95
N TYR A 182 15.91 3.36 -10.33
CA TYR A 182 15.14 2.20 -10.80
C TYR A 182 15.46 1.80 -12.25
N LEU A 183 15.75 2.78 -13.12
CA LEU A 183 16.07 2.54 -14.54
C LEU A 183 17.58 2.40 -14.79
N LEU A 184 18.40 2.55 -13.74
CA LEU A 184 19.86 2.43 -13.80
C LEU A 184 20.34 1.03 -13.39
N SER A 185 19.46 0.20 -12.84
CA SER A 185 19.73 -1.17 -12.44
C SER A 185 19.39 -2.14 -13.58
N ASP A 186 20.27 -2.22 -14.57
CA ASP A 186 20.40 -3.37 -15.48
C ASP A 186 21.51 -4.32 -14.97
#